data_AF-A0A946ZTU5-F1
#
_entry.id   AF-A0A946ZTU5-F1
#
_cell.length_a   1.000
_cell.length_b   1.000
_cell.length_c   1.000
_cell.angle_alpha   90.00
_cell.angle_beta   90.00
_cell.angle_gamma   90.00
#
_symmetry.space_group_name_H-M   'P 1'
#
loop_
_entity.id
_entity.type
_entity.pdbx_description
1 polymer ?
#
loop_
_entity_poly.entity_id
_entity_poly.type
_entity_poly.pdbx_seq_one_letter_code
_entity_poly.pdbx_strand_id
1 'polypeptide(L)' 'ELLILPFYIWYISEWVIKSIWYLSTYKAYRNLSFEREAYLHESDPEYLSSRSRFGFIKYLWLTKQR' A
#
# COMPACT_ATOMS: atom_id res chain seq x y z
N GLU A 1 19.43 -4.90 10.18
CA GLU A 1 18.55 -3.79 9.72
C GLU A 1 18.79 -3.48 8.23
N LEU A 2 18.29 -4.33 7.30
CA LEU A 2 18.51 -4.20 5.84
C LEU A 2 17.25 -4.42 4.99
N LEU A 3 16.10 -4.67 5.61
CA LEU A 3 14.83 -4.95 4.92
C LEU A 3 14.13 -3.69 4.38
N ILE A 4 14.68 -2.50 4.62
CA ILE A 4 14.18 -1.24 4.05
C ILE A 4 14.43 -1.20 2.53
N LEU A 5 15.55 -1.77 2.06
CA LEU A 5 15.93 -1.72 0.64
C LEU A 5 15.00 -2.58 -0.25
N PRO A 6 14.77 -3.88 0.03
CA PRO A 6 13.81 -4.67 -0.73
C PRO A 6 12.38 -4.12 -0.60
N PHE A 7 12.07 -3.45 0.51
CA PHE A 7 10.80 -2.77 0.70
C PHE A 7 10.56 -1.65 -0.34
N TYR A 8 11.54 -0.76 -0.57
CA TYR A 8 11.41 0.30 -1.58
C TYR A 8 11.34 -0.27 -3.00
N ILE A 9 12.12 -1.31 -3.30
CA ILE A 9 12.07 -1.99 -4.61
C ILE A 9 10.66 -2.55 -4.84
N TRP A 10 10.08 -3.21 -3.84
CA TRP A 10 8.73 -3.75 -3.91
C TRP A 10 7.68 -2.64 -4.08
N TYR A 11 7.79 -1.57 -3.30
CA TYR A 11 6.89 -0.41 -3.38
C TYR A 11 6.86 0.22 -4.77
N ILE A 12 8.05 0.47 -5.35
CA ILE A 12 8.17 1.04 -6.70
C ILE A 12 7.63 0.07 -7.74
N SER A 13 7.94 -1.23 -7.61
CA SER A 13 7.44 -2.26 -8.52
C SER A 13 5.91 -2.33 -8.51
N GLU A 14 5.28 -2.29 -7.34
CA GLU A 14 3.82 -2.26 -7.20
C GLU A 14 3.22 -1.03 -7.87
N TRP A 15 3.82 0.15 -7.65
CA TRP A 15 3.38 1.39 -8.28
C TRP A 15 3.49 1.35 -9.81
N VAL A 16 4.59 0.82 -10.36
CA VAL A 16 4.80 0.67 -11.80
C VAL A 16 3.79 -0.31 -12.40
N ILE A 17 3.60 -1.49 -11.79
CA ILE A 17 2.65 -2.50 -12.25
C ILE A 17 1.22 -1.92 -12.25
N LYS A 18 0.80 -1.27 -11.18
CA LYS A 18 -0.54 -0.64 -11.09
C LYS A 18 -0.68 0.54 -12.05
N SER A 19 0.37 1.33 -12.25
CA SER A 19 0.35 2.46 -13.20
C SER A 19 0.15 1.99 -14.63
N ILE A 20 0.81 0.90 -15.02
CA ILE A 20 0.62 0.26 -16.33
C ILE A 20 -0.77 -0.38 -16.40
N TRP A 21 -1.21 -1.11 -15.37
CA TRP A 21 -2.47 -1.84 -15.40
C TRP A 21 -3.71 -0.93 -15.43
N TYR A 22 -3.72 0.16 -14.66
CA TYR A 22 -4.83 1.10 -14.62
C TYR A 22 -4.74 2.21 -15.68
N LEU A 23 -3.63 2.29 -16.43
CA LEU A 23 -3.27 3.40 -17.33
C LEU A 23 -3.49 4.79 -16.71
N SER A 24 -3.42 4.88 -15.39
CA SER A 24 -3.75 6.09 -14.64
C SER A 24 -2.96 6.09 -13.36
N THR A 25 -2.04 7.05 -13.25
CA THR A 25 -1.22 7.26 -12.05
C THR A 25 -2.10 7.51 -10.82
N TYR A 26 -3.23 8.21 -10.99
CA TYR A 26 -4.18 8.45 -9.91
C TYR A 26 -4.84 7.16 -9.41
N LYS A 27 -5.32 6.31 -10.31
CA LYS A 27 -5.90 5.00 -9.92
C LYS A 27 -4.84 4.07 -9.35
N ALA A 28 -3.61 4.14 -9.84
CA ALA A 28 -2.49 3.36 -9.33
C ALA A 28 -2.09 3.80 -7.92
N TYR A 29 -2.02 5.12 -7.68
CA TYR A 29 -1.82 5.73 -6.37
C TYR A 29 -2.88 5.22 -5.39
N ARG A 30 -4.17 5.40 -5.72
CA ARG A 30 -5.29 4.98 -4.86
C ARG A 30 -5.32 3.49 -4.55
N ASN A 31 -4.78 2.67 -5.44
CA ASN A 31 -4.74 1.23 -5.27
C ASN A 31 -3.45 0.72 -4.65
N LEU A 32 -2.49 1.59 -4.30
CA LEU A 32 -1.31 1.19 -3.55
C LEU A 32 -1.71 0.65 -2.18
N SER A 33 -1.02 -0.41 -1.77
CA SER A 33 -1.24 -1.08 -0.48
C SER A 33 -1.15 -0.11 0.70
N PHE A 34 -0.25 0.87 0.63
CA PHE A 34 -0.07 1.91 1.64
C PHE A 34 -1.22 2.91 1.72
N GLU A 35 -1.67 3.42 0.58
CA GLU A 35 -2.79 4.35 0.58
C GLU A 35 -4.04 3.66 1.12
N ARG A 36 -4.26 2.41 0.73
CA ARG A 36 -5.42 1.65 1.18
C ARG A 36 -5.38 1.33 2.68
N GLU A 37 -4.21 0.98 3.20
CA GLU A 37 -4.01 0.85 4.65
C GLU A 37 -4.35 2.16 5.36
N ALA A 38 -3.88 3.30 4.83
CA ALA A 38 -4.17 4.61 5.41
C ALA A 38 -5.67 4.96 5.36
N TYR A 39 -6.35 4.77 4.22
CA TYR A 39 -7.79 5.02 4.11
C TYR A 39 -8.63 4.10 5.01
N LEU A 40 -8.24 2.83 5.16
CA LEU A 40 -9.01 1.89 5.97
C LEU A 40 -8.87 2.16 7.47
N HIS A 41 -7.76 2.75 7.88
CA HIS A 41 -7.48 3.05 9.28
C HIS A 41 -7.49 4.55 9.58
N GLU A 42 -7.95 5.41 8.65
CA GLU A 42 -8.02 6.86 8.86
C GLU A 42 -8.96 7.23 10.03
N SER A 43 -9.98 6.39 10.26
CA SER A 43 -10.96 6.56 11.32
C SER A 43 -10.48 6.02 12.68
N ASP A 44 -9.32 5.35 12.72
CA ASP A 44 -8.75 4.76 13.93
C ASP A 44 -7.49 5.54 14.34
N PRO A 45 -7.59 6.52 15.24
CA PRO A 45 -6.46 7.36 15.64
C PRO A 45 -5.39 6.59 16.42
N GLU A 46 -5.72 5.44 17.01
CA GLU A 46 -4.77 4.58 17.73
C GLU A 46 -3.97 3.65 16.79
N TYR A 47 -4.41 3.49 15.55
CA TYR A 47 -3.76 2.66 14.55
C TYR A 47 -2.32 3.09 14.25
N LEU A 48 -2.05 4.39 14.17
CA LEU A 48 -0.71 4.93 13.94
C LEU A 48 0.31 4.46 15.00
N SER A 49 -0.15 4.25 16.24
CA SER A 49 0.68 3.84 17.38
C SER A 49 0.89 2.32 17.44
N SER A 50 -0.07 1.53 16.95
CA SER A 50 -0.04 0.05 17.00
C SER A 50 0.36 -0.62 15.68
N ARG A 51 0.52 0.17 14.61
CA ARG A 51 0.85 -0.31 13.26
C ARG A 51 2.16 -1.09 13.21
N SER A 52 2.09 -2.28 12.62
CA SER A 52 3.28 -3.04 12.25
C SER A 52 3.96 -2.44 11.01
N ARG A 53 5.29 -2.40 10.98
CA ARG A 53 6.10 -1.89 9.85
C ARG A 53 5.77 -2.56 8.51
N PHE A 54 5.22 -3.78 8.52
CA PHE A 54 4.83 -4.54 7.33
C PHE A 54 3.32 -4.80 7.25
N GLY A 55 2.49 -4.01 7.94
CA GLY A 55 1.03 -4.13 7.92
C GLY A 55 0.44 -4.01 6.52
N PHE A 56 0.99 -3.10 5.69
CA PHE A 56 0.60 -2.86 4.30
C PHE A 56 0.62 -4.13 3.43
N ILE A 57 1.42 -5.16 3.77
CA ILE A 57 1.48 -6.41 2.99
C ILE A 57 0.12 -7.13 2.99
N LYS A 58 -0.70 -6.95 4.02
CA LYS A 58 -2.07 -7.48 4.05
C LYS A 58 -2.94 -6.88 2.94
N TYR A 59 -2.63 -5.66 2.50
CA TYR A 59 -3.39 -4.90 1.52
C TYR A 59 -2.91 -5.10 0.07
N LEU A 60 -1.80 -5.82 -0.15
CA LEU A 60 -1.27 -6.21 -1.47
C LEU A 60 -2.27 -7.02 -2.28
N TRP A 61 -2.90 -8.01 -1.63
CA TRP A 61 -3.75 -9.01 -2.29
C TRP A 61 -5.24 -8.75 -2.13
N LEU A 62 -5.63 -7.78 -1.29
CA LEU A 62 -7.03 -7.41 -1.11
C LEU A 62 -7.51 -6.71 -2.37
N THR A 63 -7.78 -7.39 -3.48
CA THR A 63 -8.45 -6.75 -4.61
C THR A 63 -9.83 -6.32 -4.14
N LYS A 64 -10.05 -4.99 -4.12
CA LYS A 64 -11.34 -4.29 -4.05
C LYS A 64 -12.51 -5.15 -3.54
N GLN A 65 -12.78 -5.09 -2.23
CA GLN A 65 -14.14 -5.42 -1.79
C GLN A 65 -15.07 -4.35 -2.38
N ARG A 66 -16.13 -4.84 -3.02
CA ARG A 66 -17.06 -4.12 -3.89
C ARG A 66 -17.59 -2.83 -3.28
#